data_AF-A0A0J6BKQ0-F1
#
_entry.id   AF-A0A0J6BKQ0-F1
#
_cell.length_a   1.000
_cell.length_b   1.000
_cell.length_c   1.000
_cell.angle_alpha   90.00
_cell.angle_beta   90.00
_cell.angle_gamma   90.00
#
_symmetry.space_group_name_H-M   'P 1'
#
loop_
_entity.id
_entity.type
_entity.pdbx_description
1 polymer ?
#
loop_
_entity_poly.entity_id
_entity_poly.type
_entity_poly.pdbx_seq_one_letter_code
_entity_poly.pdbx_strand_id
1 'polypeptide(L)' 'MARSRAPGSPAPAASNVLELLQPGSFVRLRNQPSDLPPFQLIQCRGGRCWVRQQAWGSLVQWEVEHKRLRSA' A
#
# COMPACT_ATOMS: atom_id res chain seq x y z
N MET A 1 12.90 -52.72 2.53
CA MET A 1 12.42 -51.78 3.58
C MET A 1 12.29 -50.40 2.94
N ALA A 2 11.09 -50.02 2.49
CA ALA A 2 10.83 -48.74 1.81
C ALA A 2 10.01 -47.83 2.75
N ARG A 3 10.48 -46.59 2.97
CA ARG A 3 9.73 -45.57 3.71
C ARG A 3 9.15 -44.56 2.72
N SER A 4 7.82 -44.58 2.60
CA SER A 4 7.03 -43.65 1.80
C SER A 4 7.02 -42.26 2.44
N ARG A 5 7.24 -41.22 1.62
CA ARG A 5 7.24 -39.81 2.00
C ARG A 5 5.86 -39.21 1.74
N ALA A 6 5.26 -38.63 2.77
CA ALA A 6 3.95 -37.98 2.69
C ALA A 6 4.00 -36.66 1.90
N PRO A 7 2.90 -36.24 1.24
CA PRO A 7 2.88 -35.02 0.45
C PRO A 7 2.83 -33.79 1.34
N GLY A 8 3.62 -32.77 1.00
CA GLY A 8 3.67 -31.50 1.71
C GLY A 8 2.33 -30.78 1.66
N SER A 9 1.90 -30.28 2.81
CA SER A 9 0.75 -29.38 2.92
C SER A 9 0.90 -28.17 1.99
N PRO A 10 -0.16 -27.73 1.29
CA PRO A 10 -0.13 -26.45 0.60
C PRO A 10 0.02 -25.34 1.63
N ALA A 11 0.96 -24.42 1.37
CA ALA A 11 1.10 -23.19 2.16
C ALA A 11 -0.24 -22.44 2.18
N PRO A 12 -0.64 -21.82 3.31
CA PRO A 12 -1.87 -21.06 3.36
C PRO A 12 -1.79 -19.93 2.33
N ALA A 13 -2.79 -19.87 1.44
CA ALA A 13 -2.96 -18.76 0.52
C ALA A 13 -2.93 -17.47 1.35
N ALA A 14 -1.96 -16.59 1.08
CA ALA A 14 -1.83 -15.33 1.78
C ALA A 14 -3.15 -14.57 1.62
N SER A 15 -3.93 -14.50 2.69
CA SER A 15 -5.08 -13.62 2.82
C SER A 15 -4.62 -12.25 2.31
N ASN A 16 -5.39 -11.69 1.37
CA ASN A 16 -5.06 -10.43 0.69
C ASN A 16 -5.25 -9.27 1.67
N VAL A 17 -4.43 -9.23 2.73
CA VAL A 17 -4.51 -8.26 3.82
C VAL A 17 -3.98 -6.95 3.27
N LEU A 18 -4.91 -6.06 2.93
CA LEU A 18 -4.61 -4.69 2.59
C LEU A 18 -4.28 -3.92 3.87
N GLU A 19 -3.15 -3.24 3.86
CA GLU A 19 -2.76 -2.32 4.92
C GLU A 19 -3.81 -1.23 5.08
N LEU A 20 -4.32 -1.02 6.29
CA LEU A 20 -5.31 0.02 6.53
C LEU A 20 -4.65 1.39 6.61
N LEU A 21 -4.72 2.16 5.52
CA LEU A 21 -4.21 3.53 5.44
C LEU A 21 -5.25 4.53 5.98
N GLN A 22 -4.88 5.28 7.01
CA GLN A 22 -5.77 6.22 7.69
C GLN A 22 -5.70 7.63 7.08
N PRO A 23 -6.83 8.33 6.87
CA PRO A 23 -6.83 9.74 6.50
C PRO A 23 -5.93 10.58 7.40
N GLY A 24 -5.21 11.53 6.81
CA GLY A 24 -4.23 12.38 7.51
C GLY A 24 -2.85 11.75 7.70
N SER A 25 -2.69 10.44 7.53
CA SER A 25 -1.39 9.77 7.61
C SER A 25 -0.46 10.14 6.44
N PHE A 26 0.83 9.87 6.61
CA PHE A 26 1.80 10.00 5.54
C PHE A 26 2.04 8.65 4.86
N VAL A 27 2.08 8.69 3.54
CA VAL A 27 2.21 7.52 2.68
C VAL A 27 3.28 7.74 1.62
N ARG A 28 3.90 6.65 1.17
CA ARG A 28 4.84 6.64 0.05
C ARG A 28 4.33 5.77 -1.08
N LEU A 29 4.66 6.15 -2.32
CA LEU A 29 4.52 5.21 -3.44
C LEU A 29 5.57 4.11 -3.28
N ARG A 30 5.22 2.87 -3.62
CA ARG A 30 6.15 1.72 -3.51
C ARG A 30 7.48 1.95 -4.23
N ASN A 31 7.46 2.68 -5.36
CA ASN A 31 8.63 3.04 -6.17
C ASN A 31 8.97 4.54 -6.08
N GLN A 32 8.64 5.18 -4.96
CA GLN A 32 8.98 6.59 -4.75
C GLN A 32 10.50 6.78 -4.60
N PRO A 33 11.11 7.74 -5.31
CA PRO A 33 12.49 8.15 -5.06
C PRO A 33 12.70 8.56 -3.60
N SER A 34 13.84 8.18 -3.01
CA SER A 34 14.10 8.37 -1.58
C SER A 34 14.19 9.84 -1.15
N ASP A 35 14.55 10.71 -2.08
CA ASP A 35 14.68 12.17 -1.96
C ASP A 35 13.35 12.91 -2.08
N LEU A 36 12.27 12.22 -2.47
CA LEU A 36 10.94 12.80 -2.57
C LEU A 36 10.19 12.65 -1.23
N PRO A 37 9.62 13.73 -0.66
CA PRO A 37 8.94 13.65 0.64
C PRO A 37 7.65 12.81 0.56
N PRO A 38 7.19 12.20 1.68
CA PRO A 38 5.92 11.49 1.73
C PRO A 38 4.74 12.37 1.32
N PHE A 39 3.69 11.73 0.80
CA PHE A 39 2.42 12.40 0.56
C PHE A 39 1.53 12.27 1.80
N GLN A 40 0.66 13.25 2.04
CA GLN A 40 -0.41 13.11 3.02
C GLN A 40 -1.61 12.43 2.38
N LEU A 41 -2.15 11.41 3.03
CA LEU A 41 -3.38 10.75 2.61
C LEU A 41 -4.59 11.62 2.96
N ILE A 42 -5.44 11.89 1.98
CA ILE A 42 -6.69 12.63 2.19
C ILE A 42 -7.81 11.64 2.52
N GLN A 43 -8.03 10.65 1.66
CA GLN A 43 -9.07 9.64 1.83
C GLN A 43 -8.82 8.45 0.89
N CYS A 44 -9.44 7.30 1.18
CA CYS A 44 -9.52 6.17 0.25
C CYS A 44 -10.98 5.77 0.01
N ARG A 45 -11.33 5.53 -1.25
CA ARG A 45 -12.66 5.09 -1.69
C ARG A 45 -12.52 4.14 -2.87
N GLY A 46 -13.14 2.96 -2.79
CA GLY A 46 -13.19 2.00 -3.91
C GLY A 46 -11.82 1.52 -4.38
N GLY A 47 -10.86 1.28 -3.48
CA GLY A 47 -9.51 0.83 -3.83
C GLY A 47 -8.58 1.90 -4.41
N ARG A 48 -9.05 3.16 -4.47
CA ARG A 48 -8.24 4.33 -4.82
C ARG A 48 -8.11 5.24 -3.62
N CYS A 49 -7.02 5.99 -3.59
CA CYS A 49 -6.70 6.93 -2.53
C CYS A 49 -6.31 8.27 -3.15
N TRP A 50 -6.72 9.35 -2.48
CA TRP A 50 -6.36 10.71 -2.84
C TRP A 50 -5.26 11.16 -1.91
N VAL A 51 -4.17 11.65 -2.48
CA VAL A 51 -3.00 12.11 -1.73
C VAL A 51 -2.62 13.53 -2.17
N ARG A 52 -1.86 14.22 -1.33
CA ARG A 52 -1.27 15.52 -1.67
C ARG A 52 0.16 15.67 -1.17
N GLN A 53 0.93 16.53 -1.81
CA GLN A 53 2.14 17.10 -1.20
C GLN A 53 1.82 18.42 -0.50
N GLN A 54 2.60 18.74 0.53
CA GLN A 54 2.48 20.01 1.25
C GLN A 54 3.02 21.19 0.43
N ALA A 55 4.03 20.95 -0.42
CA ALA A 55 4.63 21.98 -1.27
C ALA A 55 3.76 22.36 -2.49
N TRP A 56 2.74 21.57 -2.82
CA TRP A 56 1.80 21.89 -3.90
C TRP A 56 0.67 22.79 -3.39
N GLY A 57 0.00 23.48 -4.31
CA GLY A 57 -1.20 24.25 -3.98
C GLY A 57 -2.25 23.39 -3.27
N SER A 58 -2.99 23.97 -2.32
CA SER A 58 -3.91 23.23 -1.44
C SER A 58 -5.01 22.46 -2.16
N LEU A 59 -5.34 22.87 -3.39
CA LEU A 59 -6.33 22.22 -4.25
C LEU A 59 -5.75 21.09 -5.10
N VAL A 60 -4.43 20.92 -5.15
CA VAL A 60 -3.77 19.88 -5.93
C VAL A 60 -3.83 18.56 -5.16
N GLN A 61 -4.66 17.65 -5.65
CA GLN A 61 -4.80 16.29 -5.16
C GLN A 61 -4.55 15.32 -6.29
N TRP A 62 -3.96 14.17 -5.97
CA TRP A 62 -3.66 13.14 -6.95
C TRP A 62 -4.30 11.82 -6.54
N GLU A 63 -5.01 11.19 -7.48
CA GLU A 63 -5.58 9.86 -7.32
C GLU A 63 -4.54 8.78 -7.63
N VAL A 64 -4.43 7.81 -6.74
CA VAL A 64 -3.51 6.67 -6.86
C VAL A 64 -4.18 5.38 -6.36
N GLU A 65 -3.82 4.26 -6.96
CA GLU A 65 -4.30 2.95 -6.52
C GLU A 65 -3.76 2.64 -5.10
N HIS A 66 -4.63 2.17 -4.20
CA HIS A 66 -4.28 1.83 -2.82
C HIS A 66 -3.11 0.83 -2.76
N LYS A 67 -3.10 -0.18 -3.63
CA LYS A 67 -2.03 -1.21 -3.69
C LYS A 67 -0.64 -0.65 -4.03
N ARG A 68 -0.56 0.58 -4.55
CA ARG A 68 0.71 1.26 -4.88
C ARG A 68 1.22 2.14 -3.73
N LEU A 69 0.43 2.30 -2.67
CA LEU A 69 0.80 3.01 -1.47
C LEU A 69 1.30 2.03 -0.39
N ARG A 70 2.06 2.59 0.55
CA ARG A 70 2.46 2.01 1.84
C ARG A 70 2.56 3.14 2.87
N SER A 71 2.46 2.82 4.15
CA SER A 71 2.87 3.74 5.21
C SER A 71 4.31 4.26 4.96
N ALA A 72 4.54 5.52 5.29
CA ALA A 72 5.81 6.20 5.09
C ALA A 72 6.86 5.80 6.14
#